data_AF-A0AAF5DFT4-F1
#
_entry.id   AF-A0AAF5DFT4-F1
#
_cell.length_a   1.000
_cell.length_b   1.000
_cell.length_c   1.000
_cell.angle_alpha   90.00
_cell.angle_beta   90.00
_cell.angle_gamma   90.00
#
_symmetry.space_group_name_H-M   'P 1'
#
loop_
_entity.id
_entity.type
_entity.pdbx_description
1 polymer ?
#
loop_
_entity_poly.entity_id
_entity_poly.type
_entity_poly.pdbx_seq_one_letter_code
_entity_poly.pdbx_strand_id
1 'polypeptide(L)'
;MKYLLITIQLIIVFIFFINSQTPKTPLIKRRFSWHTFPTRDTFLEDSKKVSYYLVGARVLFECNGFVFTKHKKAIDYYNLIHSNTSIKKSFKPAGGIRPTRVPGYDKKYKINEYDYNSVVVRNPFTRKIWKTIWYGCYYYCLKANNFKLLKTGLLSEINHYRKLHGSRALVEVSHLDQAARSCINEKIATNDYKLKNSKKFGSVYFATYKTNINLILKDLFDRFFGYYNYGNNFFLKKFEKQTLMLWNRTTLVGLDAFLRGDIVHILFIFYSKGNIDGEYRKNIFPVSDKVLHIWHTFSTRDNFLEDSKKVLYYLVGTKVLFECNSFVFTKHKNAINYYNLIHSDTKMKKNFKPEGGIRPSRVPGYDKKIKINEYDYKSVVVRNPFTKKIWKSIWSGCHYYCLKANNFRLLKAGLLSEINDYRKLHGVYPLVEVPDLNTAALSCIKEKIVKNDYTLKNSKKFGSVYIAAYKTNINFILKDLFDTFFGYYSYDNNYYLKKFEKQTQMLWKGSKLVGLDAFLRGDIVHIFFIFYPKGNTDGEYRKNIPRISDRVIQMYNSFKRHLN
;
A
#
# COMPACT_ATOMS: atom_id res chain seq x y z
N MET A 1 33.36 7.22 -13.98
CA MET A 1 34.46 6.58 -13.21
C MET A 1 34.43 6.87 -11.71
N LYS A 2 34.13 8.10 -11.24
CA LYS A 2 34.03 8.43 -9.79
C LYS A 2 33.12 7.52 -8.96
N TYR A 3 31.97 7.08 -9.50
CA TYR A 3 31.04 6.20 -8.76
C TYR A 3 31.52 4.76 -8.62
N LEU A 4 32.36 4.26 -9.54
CA LEU A 4 32.90 2.90 -9.48
C LEU A 4 33.97 2.77 -8.38
N LEU A 5 34.78 3.82 -8.19
CA LEU A 5 35.82 3.86 -7.16
C LEU A 5 35.22 3.86 -5.74
N ILE A 6 34.15 4.62 -5.50
CA ILE A 6 33.50 4.69 -4.18
C ILE A 6 32.89 3.34 -3.79
N THR A 7 32.29 2.62 -4.76
CA THR A 7 31.78 1.27 -4.51
C THR A 7 32.90 0.25 -4.24
N ILE A 8 34.05 0.36 -4.90
CA ILE A 8 35.19 -0.54 -4.67
C ILE A 8 35.82 -0.27 -3.29
N GLN A 9 35.99 1.01 -2.91
CA GLN A 9 36.52 1.35 -1.58
C GLN A 9 35.60 0.90 -0.44
N LEU A 10 34.28 1.01 -0.59
CA LEU A 10 33.33 0.49 0.41
C LEU A 10 33.37 -1.04 0.53
N ILE A 11 33.62 -1.76 -0.57
CA ILE A 11 33.76 -3.22 -0.56
C ILE A 11 35.07 -3.63 0.13
N ILE A 12 36.17 -2.92 -0.12
CA ILE A 12 37.47 -3.20 0.51
C ILE A 12 37.40 -2.96 2.03
N VAL A 13 36.78 -1.86 2.48
CA VAL A 13 36.59 -1.58 3.92
C VAL A 13 35.73 -2.66 4.59
N PHE A 14 34.76 -3.24 3.88
CA PHE A 14 33.90 -4.30 4.43
C PHE A 14 34.61 -5.67 4.51
N ILE A 15 35.52 -5.97 3.59
CA ILE A 15 36.34 -7.20 3.61
C ILE A 15 37.27 -7.21 4.84
N PHE A 16 37.76 -6.05 5.29
CA PHE A 16 38.58 -5.96 6.50
C PHE A 16 37.81 -6.27 7.80
N PHE A 17 36.48 -6.19 7.82
CA PHE A 17 35.69 -6.47 9.03
C PHE A 17 35.22 -7.93 9.17
N ILE A 18 35.39 -8.78 8.15
CA ILE A 18 34.92 -10.18 8.19
C ILE A 18 36.04 -11.16 8.59
N ASN A 19 37.30 -10.73 8.56
CA ASN A 19 38.41 -11.55 9.05
C ASN A 19 38.64 -11.36 10.55
N SER A 20 37.64 -11.68 11.38
CA SER A 20 37.93 -12.08 12.75
C SER A 20 36.90 -13.09 13.25
N GLN A 21 37.42 -14.24 13.68
CA GLN A 21 36.81 -15.33 14.45
C GLN A 21 36.33 -16.59 13.69
N THR A 22 36.91 -17.68 14.23
CA THR A 22 37.11 -19.08 13.85
C THR A 22 35.93 -20.00 14.28
N PRO A 23 35.95 -21.32 13.96
CA PRO A 23 34.75 -22.04 13.51
C PRO A 23 34.00 -22.78 14.62
N LYS A 24 32.71 -23.06 14.38
CA LYS A 24 31.94 -24.08 15.11
C LYS A 24 31.30 -25.07 14.14
N THR A 25 31.59 -26.35 14.40
CA THR A 25 31.13 -27.58 13.73
C THR A 25 29.63 -27.86 13.94
N PRO A 26 29.01 -28.71 13.10
CA PRO A 26 27.56 -28.71 12.87
C PRO A 26 26.80 -29.76 13.70
N LEU A 27 25.58 -29.41 14.11
CA LEU A 27 24.61 -30.36 14.67
C LEU A 27 23.26 -30.20 13.97
N ILE A 28 23.10 -30.97 12.91
CA ILE A 28 21.82 -31.50 12.46
C ILE A 28 21.31 -32.44 13.56
N LYS A 29 20.15 -32.15 14.15
CA LYS A 29 19.15 -33.16 14.58
C LYS A 29 17.93 -32.53 15.25
N ARG A 30 16.76 -32.96 14.75
CA ARG A 30 15.42 -33.05 15.42
C ARG A 30 14.66 -31.72 15.57
N ARG A 31 13.34 -31.64 15.43
CA ARG A 31 12.20 -32.45 14.95
C ARG A 31 10.96 -31.51 15.11
N PHE A 32 9.77 -31.97 14.67
CA PHE A 32 8.39 -31.46 14.90
C PHE A 32 7.81 -30.61 13.74
N SER A 33 6.99 -31.20 12.85
CA SER A 33 5.56 -31.61 12.95
C SER A 33 4.63 -30.40 12.83
N TRP A 34 3.64 -30.30 11.94
CA TRP A 34 2.61 -31.27 11.57
C TRP A 34 2.10 -31.01 10.14
N HIS A 35 1.76 -32.08 9.42
CA HIS A 35 0.94 -32.15 8.20
C HIS A 35 1.32 -31.26 6.99
N THR A 36 2.29 -31.73 6.22
CA THR A 36 2.22 -31.67 4.75
C THR A 36 3.06 -32.83 4.22
N PHE A 37 2.54 -33.53 3.21
CA PHE A 37 3.21 -34.65 2.55
C PHE A 37 4.70 -34.35 2.30
N PRO A 38 5.61 -35.33 2.47
CA PRO A 38 7.02 -35.11 2.20
C PRO A 38 7.21 -34.96 0.69
N THR A 39 7.06 -33.74 0.18
CA THR A 39 7.90 -33.35 -0.94
C THR A 39 9.32 -33.43 -0.41
N ARG A 40 10.12 -34.24 -1.07
CA ARG A 40 11.53 -34.44 -0.81
C ARG A 40 12.26 -33.15 -1.22
N ASP A 41 11.95 -32.04 -0.57
CA ASP A 41 12.60 -30.76 -0.75
C ASP A 41 13.87 -30.77 0.10
N THR A 42 14.82 -31.65 -0.27
CA THR A 42 16.14 -31.10 -0.52
C THR A 42 15.88 -29.89 -1.41
N PHE A 43 16.24 -28.68 -0.99
CA PHE A 43 16.27 -27.53 -1.88
C PHE A 43 17.17 -27.89 -3.05
N LEU A 44 16.62 -28.61 -4.04
CA LEU A 44 17.11 -28.66 -5.39
C LEU A 44 17.05 -27.19 -5.75
N GLU A 45 18.20 -26.53 -5.68
CA GLU A 45 18.35 -25.21 -6.26
C GLU A 45 17.66 -25.30 -7.61
N ASP A 46 16.58 -24.53 -7.77
CA ASP A 46 15.87 -24.52 -9.03
C ASP A 46 16.93 -24.26 -10.10
N SER A 47 17.19 -25.30 -10.90
CA SER A 47 18.34 -25.35 -11.80
C SER A 47 18.27 -24.26 -12.88
N LYS A 48 17.13 -23.59 -12.94
CA LYS A 48 16.84 -22.50 -13.85
C LYS A 48 16.89 -21.14 -13.13
N LYS A 49 17.97 -20.87 -12.39
CA LYS A 49 18.33 -19.51 -11.95
C LYS A 49 19.71 -19.13 -12.47
N VAL A 50 20.03 -17.84 -12.43
CA VAL A 50 21.40 -17.36 -12.66
C VAL A 50 21.99 -16.91 -11.33
N SER A 51 23.04 -17.59 -10.87
CA SER A 51 23.77 -17.22 -9.66
C SER A 51 25.00 -16.38 -10.01
N TYR A 52 25.27 -15.34 -9.23
CA TYR A 52 26.36 -14.39 -9.45
C TYR A 52 27.43 -14.68 -8.42
N TYR A 53 28.65 -14.91 -8.88
CA TYR A 53 29.77 -15.29 -8.03
C TYR A 53 30.93 -14.33 -8.20
N LEU A 54 31.57 -13.99 -7.08
CA LEU A 54 32.91 -13.42 -7.05
C LEU A 54 33.90 -14.58 -6.91
N VAL A 55 34.83 -14.70 -7.86
CA VAL A 55 35.90 -15.70 -7.88
C VAL A 55 37.22 -14.96 -8.01
N GLY A 56 37.95 -14.84 -6.90
CA GLY A 56 39.05 -13.89 -6.80
C GLY A 56 38.55 -12.45 -7.04
N ALA A 57 39.09 -11.78 -8.07
CA ALA A 57 38.66 -10.44 -8.48
C ALA A 57 37.65 -10.43 -9.64
N ARG A 58 37.15 -11.60 -10.09
CA ARG A 58 36.29 -11.73 -11.27
C ARG A 58 34.84 -11.99 -10.87
N VAL A 59 33.91 -11.33 -11.55
CA VAL A 59 32.48 -11.65 -11.45
C VAL A 59 32.12 -12.67 -12.54
N LEU A 60 31.56 -13.80 -12.13
CA LEU A 60 31.13 -14.90 -13.00
C LEU A 60 29.65 -15.22 -12.77
N PHE A 61 29.00 -15.76 -13.79
CA PHE A 61 27.56 -16.05 -13.78
C PHE A 61 27.36 -17.56 -14.00
N GLU A 62 26.67 -18.25 -13.11
CA GLU A 62 26.35 -19.67 -13.24
C GLU A 62 24.88 -19.84 -13.59
N CYS A 63 24.58 -20.63 -14.61
CA CYS A 63 23.21 -21.02 -14.96
C CYS A 63 23.17 -22.48 -15.40
N ASN A 64 22.27 -23.28 -14.82
CA ASN A 64 22.05 -24.69 -15.16
C ASN A 64 23.37 -25.51 -15.27
N GLY A 65 24.32 -25.29 -14.36
CA GLY A 65 25.61 -25.99 -14.29
C GLY A 65 26.72 -25.47 -15.22
N PHE A 66 26.51 -24.35 -15.92
CA PHE A 66 27.54 -23.70 -16.75
C PHE A 66 27.88 -22.30 -16.24
N VAL A 67 29.16 -21.98 -16.26
CA VAL A 67 29.73 -20.69 -15.88
C VAL A 67 29.99 -19.84 -17.11
N PHE A 68 29.61 -18.57 -17.04
CA PHE A 68 29.79 -17.57 -18.08
C PHE A 68 30.58 -16.39 -17.54
N THR A 69 31.43 -15.80 -18.38
CA THR A 69 32.17 -14.56 -18.08
C THR A 69 31.39 -13.30 -18.47
N LYS A 70 30.36 -13.43 -19.32
CA LYS A 70 29.50 -12.34 -19.77
C LYS A 70 28.05 -12.58 -19.31
N HIS A 71 27.49 -11.62 -18.58
CA HIS A 71 26.10 -11.66 -18.08
C HIS A 71 25.08 -12.01 -19.17
N LYS A 72 25.17 -11.32 -20.32
CA LYS A 72 24.25 -11.54 -21.46
C LYS A 72 24.19 -13.01 -21.89
N LYS A 73 25.32 -13.72 -21.93
CA LYS A 73 25.36 -15.14 -22.32
C LYS A 73 24.67 -16.05 -21.30
N ALA A 74 24.78 -15.73 -20.00
CA ALA A 74 24.06 -16.46 -18.97
C ALA A 74 22.55 -16.23 -19.06
N ILE A 75 22.11 -15.00 -19.32
CA ILE A 75 20.69 -14.67 -19.54
C ILE A 75 20.14 -15.31 -20.82
N ASP A 76 20.89 -15.27 -21.93
CA ASP A 76 20.50 -15.94 -23.18
C ASP A 76 20.27 -17.44 -22.93
N TYR A 77 21.16 -18.10 -22.18
CA TYR A 77 21.00 -19.50 -21.81
C TYR A 77 19.84 -19.75 -20.84
N TYR A 78 19.68 -18.89 -19.83
CA TYR A 78 18.54 -18.92 -18.90
C TYR A 78 17.20 -18.85 -19.64
N ASN A 79 17.08 -17.97 -20.63
CA ASN A 79 15.87 -17.83 -21.43
C ASN A 79 15.63 -19.07 -22.29
N LEU A 80 16.70 -19.64 -22.86
CA LEU A 80 16.64 -20.85 -23.69
C LEU A 80 16.13 -22.08 -22.90
N ILE A 81 16.62 -22.31 -21.67
CA ILE A 81 16.17 -23.43 -20.82
C ILE A 81 14.75 -23.25 -20.26
N HIS A 82 14.24 -22.02 -20.27
CA HIS A 82 12.86 -21.71 -19.88
C HIS A 82 11.88 -21.81 -21.05
N SER A 83 12.31 -21.49 -22.27
CA SER A 83 11.48 -21.62 -23.46
C SER A 83 11.38 -23.06 -23.96
N ASN A 84 12.37 -23.92 -23.66
CA ASN A 84 12.38 -25.32 -24.06
C ASN A 84 12.72 -26.24 -22.88
N THR A 85 11.71 -26.94 -22.36
CA THR A 85 11.86 -27.87 -21.22
C THR A 85 12.65 -29.13 -21.55
N SER A 86 12.86 -29.45 -22.84
CA SER A 86 13.64 -30.61 -23.27
C SER A 86 15.16 -30.42 -23.14
N ILE A 87 15.64 -29.20 -22.84
CA ILE A 87 17.06 -28.91 -22.70
C ILE A 87 17.60 -29.47 -21.38
N LYS A 88 18.38 -30.55 -21.49
CA LYS A 88 19.04 -31.21 -20.35
C LYS A 88 20.27 -30.40 -19.90
N LYS A 89 20.63 -30.54 -18.61
CA LYS A 89 21.89 -30.01 -18.02
C LYS A 89 23.17 -30.35 -18.80
N SER A 90 23.14 -31.38 -19.64
CA SER A 90 24.28 -31.80 -20.45
C SER A 90 24.51 -30.93 -21.70
N PHE A 91 23.51 -30.18 -22.17
CA PHE A 91 23.66 -29.32 -23.35
C PHE A 91 24.60 -28.17 -23.05
N LYS A 92 25.78 -28.16 -23.70
CA LYS A 92 26.78 -27.09 -23.51
C LYS A 92 26.37 -25.84 -24.30
N PRO A 93 26.04 -24.73 -23.62
CA PRO A 93 25.68 -23.49 -24.30
C PRO A 93 26.92 -22.77 -24.85
N ALA A 94 26.69 -21.92 -25.85
CA ALA A 94 27.74 -21.07 -26.41
C ALA A 94 28.37 -20.16 -25.32
N GLY A 95 29.68 -20.28 -25.13
CA GLY A 95 30.44 -19.54 -24.11
C GLY A 95 30.29 -20.08 -22.68
N GLY A 96 29.56 -21.19 -22.48
CA GLY A 96 29.45 -21.86 -21.18
C GLY A 96 30.68 -22.74 -20.88
N ILE A 97 31.24 -22.57 -19.69
CA ILE A 97 32.38 -23.33 -19.18
C ILE A 97 31.90 -24.17 -17.99
N ARG A 98 32.32 -25.44 -17.88
CA ARG A 98 31.99 -26.23 -16.70
C ARG A 98 32.72 -25.64 -15.47
N PRO A 99 32.07 -25.56 -14.28
CA PRO A 99 32.68 -25.13 -13.02
C PRO A 99 34.10 -25.66 -12.78
N THR A 100 34.33 -26.95 -13.04
CA THR A 100 35.61 -27.64 -12.85
C THR A 100 36.75 -27.11 -13.73
N ARG A 101 36.43 -26.40 -14.82
CA ARG A 101 37.41 -25.80 -15.75
C ARG A 101 37.65 -24.31 -15.48
N VAL A 102 37.05 -23.76 -14.42
CA VAL A 102 37.22 -22.35 -14.03
C VAL A 102 38.20 -22.30 -12.85
N PRO A 103 39.41 -21.72 -13.01
CA PRO A 103 40.38 -21.63 -11.93
C PRO A 103 39.83 -20.90 -10.70
N GLY A 104 40.00 -21.49 -9.51
CA GLY A 104 39.58 -20.93 -8.23
C GLY A 104 38.07 -20.93 -7.98
N TYR A 105 37.28 -21.56 -8.85
CA TYR A 105 35.82 -21.56 -8.74
C TYR A 105 35.28 -22.27 -7.48
N ASP A 106 36.06 -23.18 -6.92
CA ASP A 106 35.87 -23.78 -5.60
C ASP A 106 35.82 -22.73 -4.46
N LYS A 107 36.52 -21.60 -4.62
CA LYS A 107 36.57 -20.48 -3.67
C LYS A 107 35.54 -19.38 -3.97
N LYS A 108 34.47 -19.70 -4.70
CA LYS A 108 33.46 -18.72 -5.12
C LYS A 108 32.64 -18.16 -3.95
N TYR A 109 32.40 -16.86 -3.95
CA TYR A 109 31.45 -16.21 -3.04
C TYR A 109 30.19 -15.77 -3.81
N LYS A 110 29.00 -16.23 -3.40
CA LYS A 110 27.75 -15.82 -4.05
C LYS A 110 27.42 -14.38 -3.67
N ILE A 111 27.34 -13.50 -4.66
CA ILE A 111 27.05 -12.06 -4.47
C ILE A 111 25.61 -11.68 -4.82
N ASN A 112 24.95 -12.42 -5.70
CA ASN A 112 23.57 -12.16 -6.10
C ASN A 112 22.93 -13.39 -6.78
N GLU A 113 21.65 -13.29 -7.10
CA GLU A 113 20.93 -14.23 -7.95
C GLU A 113 19.92 -13.51 -8.84
N TYR A 114 19.57 -14.14 -9.94
CA TYR A 114 18.53 -13.73 -10.86
C TYR A 114 17.60 -14.91 -11.10
N ASP A 115 16.33 -14.69 -10.80
CA ASP A 115 15.25 -15.63 -11.09
C ASP A 115 14.02 -14.82 -11.51
N TYR A 116 13.85 -14.69 -12.82
CA TYR A 116 12.76 -13.91 -13.42
C TYR A 116 11.40 -14.39 -12.92
N ASN A 117 11.17 -15.70 -12.96
CA ASN A 117 9.86 -16.29 -12.67
C ASN A 117 9.48 -16.10 -11.21
N SER A 118 10.39 -16.36 -10.25
CA SER A 118 10.01 -16.15 -8.85
C SER A 118 9.70 -14.69 -8.53
N VAL A 119 10.36 -13.72 -9.16
CA VAL A 119 10.05 -12.30 -8.92
C VAL A 119 8.75 -11.89 -9.58
N VAL A 120 8.58 -12.19 -10.86
CA VAL A 120 7.43 -11.71 -11.64
C VAL A 120 6.14 -12.39 -11.22
N VAL A 121 6.17 -13.68 -10.88
CA VAL A 121 5.00 -14.40 -10.34
C VAL A 121 4.59 -13.86 -8.96
N ARG A 122 5.56 -13.53 -8.10
CA ARG A 122 5.27 -12.88 -6.81
C ARG A 122 4.72 -11.46 -6.95
N ASN A 123 4.93 -10.82 -8.10
CA ASN A 123 4.49 -9.47 -8.42
C ASN A 123 4.70 -8.46 -7.25
N PRO A 124 5.94 -8.13 -6.89
CA PRO A 124 6.23 -7.14 -5.86
C PRO A 124 5.94 -5.69 -6.31
N PHE A 125 5.54 -5.48 -7.57
CA PHE A 125 5.56 -4.17 -8.23
C PHE A 125 4.27 -3.39 -8.05
N THR A 126 3.12 -3.99 -8.38
CA THR A 126 1.81 -3.30 -8.43
C THR A 126 1.47 -2.62 -7.12
N ARG A 127 1.62 -3.32 -5.99
CA ARG A 127 1.37 -2.75 -4.66
C ARG A 127 2.30 -1.57 -4.36
N LYS A 128 3.56 -1.63 -4.77
CA LYS A 128 4.53 -0.54 -4.54
C LYS A 128 4.19 0.67 -5.39
N ILE A 129 3.93 0.47 -6.68
CA ILE A 129 3.51 1.52 -7.62
C ILE A 129 2.22 2.18 -7.14
N TRP A 130 1.21 1.37 -6.81
CA TRP A 130 -0.06 1.86 -6.29
C TRP A 130 0.13 2.72 -5.03
N LYS A 131 0.96 2.25 -4.08
CA LYS A 131 1.27 3.03 -2.88
C LYS A 131 2.01 4.33 -3.20
N THR A 132 2.90 4.35 -4.18
CA THR A 132 3.62 5.58 -4.55
C THR A 132 2.67 6.66 -5.09
N ILE A 133 1.61 6.27 -5.80
CA ILE A 133 0.75 7.19 -6.55
C ILE A 133 -0.53 7.53 -5.77
N TRP A 134 -1.16 6.51 -5.20
CA TRP A 134 -2.52 6.60 -4.66
C TRP A 134 -2.60 6.55 -3.15
N TYR A 135 -1.50 6.18 -2.48
CA TYR A 135 -1.51 6.15 -1.03
C TYR A 135 -1.92 7.52 -0.53
N GLY A 136 -3.02 7.55 0.20
CA GLY A 136 -3.51 8.80 0.73
C GLY A 136 -4.54 9.54 -0.14
N CYS A 137 -4.98 8.98 -1.26
CA CYS A 137 -5.95 9.64 -2.13
C CYS A 137 -7.08 8.66 -2.51
N TYR A 138 -8.24 8.86 -1.89
CA TYR A 138 -9.48 8.13 -2.16
C TYR A 138 -10.46 8.99 -2.98
N TYR A 139 -11.68 8.51 -3.22
CA TYR A 139 -12.66 9.11 -4.12
C TYR A 139 -12.77 10.65 -4.03
N TYR A 140 -12.94 11.25 -2.85
CA TYR A 140 -13.11 12.70 -2.73
C TYR A 140 -11.86 13.49 -3.15
N CYS A 141 -10.67 12.94 -2.90
CA CYS A 141 -9.41 13.49 -3.41
C CYS A 141 -9.35 13.34 -4.94
N LEU A 142 -9.75 12.18 -5.46
CA LEU A 142 -9.71 11.86 -6.90
C LEU A 142 -10.73 12.63 -7.73
N LYS A 143 -11.91 12.94 -7.17
CA LYS A 143 -13.00 13.70 -7.80
C LYS A 143 -12.65 15.18 -7.97
N ALA A 144 -11.79 15.72 -7.09
CA ALA A 144 -11.47 17.14 -7.07
C ALA A 144 -11.00 17.65 -8.44
N ASN A 145 -11.35 18.89 -8.76
CA ASN A 145 -11.02 19.54 -10.03
C ASN A 145 -11.43 18.71 -11.26
N ASN A 146 -12.67 18.22 -11.27
CA ASN A 146 -13.23 17.39 -12.34
C ASN A 146 -12.32 16.20 -12.72
N PHE A 147 -11.98 15.38 -11.73
CA PHE A 147 -11.11 14.22 -11.90
C PHE A 147 -9.69 14.49 -12.40
N LYS A 148 -9.18 15.74 -12.32
CA LYS A 148 -7.80 16.05 -12.76
C LYS A 148 -6.75 15.17 -12.09
N LEU A 149 -6.81 15.01 -10.76
CA LEU A 149 -5.86 14.17 -10.02
C LEU A 149 -5.96 12.69 -10.38
N LEU A 150 -7.18 12.19 -10.59
CA LEU A 150 -7.40 10.84 -11.08
C LEU A 150 -6.71 10.64 -12.44
N LYS A 151 -6.94 11.53 -13.40
CA LYS A 151 -6.39 11.40 -14.76
C LYS A 151 -4.86 11.39 -14.74
N THR A 152 -4.26 12.37 -14.08
CA THR A 152 -2.79 12.43 -13.91
C THR A 152 -2.24 11.20 -13.20
N GLY A 153 -2.91 10.72 -12.14
CA GLY A 153 -2.46 9.54 -11.39
C GLY A 153 -2.55 8.24 -12.20
N LEU A 154 -3.62 8.05 -13.00
CA LEU A 154 -3.79 6.88 -13.85
C LEU A 154 -2.71 6.82 -14.93
N LEU A 155 -2.42 7.95 -15.58
CA LEU A 155 -1.32 8.04 -16.54
C LEU A 155 0.03 7.76 -15.87
N SER A 156 0.26 8.34 -14.69
CA SER A 156 1.47 8.09 -13.90
C SER A 156 1.63 6.60 -13.60
N GLU A 157 0.56 5.90 -13.22
CA GLU A 157 0.58 4.47 -12.91
C GLU A 157 0.93 3.62 -14.14
N ILE A 158 0.30 3.89 -15.29
CA ILE A 158 0.64 3.22 -16.56
C ILE A 158 2.12 3.45 -16.89
N ASN A 159 2.62 4.67 -16.75
CA ASN A 159 4.01 5.00 -17.02
C ASN A 159 4.99 4.34 -16.05
N HIS A 160 4.60 4.10 -14.80
CA HIS A 160 5.39 3.28 -13.87
C HIS A 160 5.48 1.83 -14.34
N TYR A 161 4.37 1.23 -14.80
CA TYR A 161 4.43 -0.13 -15.39
C TYR A 161 5.31 -0.15 -16.64
N ARG A 162 5.12 0.79 -17.59
CA ARG A 162 5.95 0.90 -18.80
C ARG A 162 7.44 1.02 -18.48
N LYS A 163 7.80 1.75 -17.43
CA LYS A 163 9.18 1.85 -16.94
C LYS A 163 9.74 0.50 -16.47
N LEU A 164 8.95 -0.38 -15.86
CA LEU A 164 9.39 -1.73 -15.50
C LEU A 164 9.85 -2.52 -16.73
N HIS A 165 9.13 -2.36 -17.83
CA HIS A 165 9.37 -2.99 -19.13
C HIS A 165 10.38 -2.24 -20.00
N GLY A 166 11.01 -1.16 -19.48
CA GLY A 166 11.93 -0.33 -20.25
C GLY A 166 11.27 0.42 -21.42
N SER A 167 9.94 0.51 -21.46
CA SER A 167 9.19 1.20 -22.50
C SER A 167 9.14 2.71 -22.23
N ARG A 168 9.08 3.52 -23.29
CA ARG A 168 8.96 4.99 -23.18
C ARG A 168 7.65 5.38 -22.51
N ALA A 169 7.64 6.46 -21.73
CA ALA A 169 6.42 6.99 -21.14
C ALA A 169 5.42 7.43 -22.22
N LEU A 170 4.14 7.23 -21.96
CA LEU A 170 3.04 7.85 -22.70
C LEU A 170 2.93 9.33 -22.33
N VAL A 171 2.63 10.15 -23.32
CA VAL A 171 2.39 11.59 -23.19
C VAL A 171 0.91 11.88 -23.43
N GLU A 172 0.28 12.58 -22.48
CA GLU A 172 -1.11 13.04 -22.61
C GLU A 172 -1.20 14.16 -23.66
N VAL A 173 -2.17 14.07 -24.56
CA VAL A 173 -2.41 15.10 -25.59
C VAL A 173 -3.88 15.46 -25.67
N SER A 174 -4.17 16.76 -25.67
CA SER A 174 -5.51 17.33 -25.52
C SER A 174 -6.52 16.88 -26.58
N HIS A 175 -6.09 16.67 -27.83
CA HIS A 175 -6.98 16.22 -28.90
C HIS A 175 -7.47 14.78 -28.68
N LEU A 176 -6.67 13.92 -28.04
CA LEU A 176 -7.12 12.57 -27.66
C LEU A 176 -8.02 12.60 -26.42
N ASP A 177 -7.84 13.56 -25.49
CA ASP A 177 -8.76 13.76 -24.37
C ASP A 177 -10.15 14.19 -24.87
N GLN A 178 -10.19 15.10 -25.85
CA GLN A 178 -11.43 15.52 -26.50
C GLN A 178 -12.10 14.35 -27.22
N ALA A 179 -11.34 13.53 -27.94
CA ALA A 179 -11.86 12.32 -28.56
C ALA A 179 -12.43 11.35 -27.51
N ALA A 180 -11.74 11.15 -26.38
CA ALA A 180 -12.22 10.29 -25.30
C ALA A 180 -13.53 10.80 -24.70
N ARG A 181 -13.63 12.11 -24.46
CA ARG A 181 -14.87 12.76 -23.99
C ARG A 181 -16.03 12.58 -24.97
N SER A 182 -15.78 12.82 -26.26
CA SER A 182 -16.80 12.68 -27.31
C SER A 182 -17.37 11.25 -27.36
N CYS A 183 -16.50 10.24 -27.34
CA CYS A 183 -16.90 8.83 -27.35
C CYS A 183 -17.71 8.44 -26.11
N ILE A 184 -17.34 9.01 -24.96
CA ILE A 184 -18.09 8.83 -23.71
C ILE A 184 -19.50 9.43 -23.82
N ASN A 185 -19.62 10.64 -24.35
CA ASN A 185 -20.91 11.32 -24.50
C ASN A 185 -21.83 10.56 -25.46
N GLU A 186 -21.29 10.04 -26.58
CA GLU A 186 -22.03 9.18 -27.50
C GLU A 186 -22.52 7.90 -26.83
N LYS A 187 -21.70 7.28 -25.97
CA LYS A 187 -22.11 6.11 -25.17
C LYS A 187 -23.31 6.43 -24.27
N ILE A 188 -23.30 7.59 -23.62
CA ILE A 188 -24.40 8.02 -22.74
C ILE A 188 -25.69 8.18 -23.55
N ALA A 189 -25.61 8.77 -24.74
CA ALA A 189 -26.76 9.04 -25.59
C ALA A 189 -27.35 7.77 -26.23
N THR A 190 -26.52 6.83 -26.65
CA THR A 190 -26.94 5.66 -27.45
C THR A 190 -27.02 4.34 -26.65
N ASN A 191 -26.51 4.33 -25.43
CA ASN A 191 -26.23 3.12 -24.63
C ASN A 191 -25.28 2.10 -25.31
N ASP A 192 -24.71 2.43 -26.48
CA ASP A 192 -23.78 1.61 -27.26
C ASP A 192 -22.37 2.22 -27.25
N TYR A 193 -21.35 1.38 -27.40
CA TYR A 193 -19.98 1.85 -27.52
C TYR A 193 -19.52 1.81 -28.97
N LYS A 194 -19.77 2.88 -29.73
CA LYS A 194 -19.24 3.04 -31.09
C LYS A 194 -17.88 3.72 -31.11
N LEU A 195 -16.89 3.23 -30.34
CA LEU A 195 -15.53 3.35 -30.89
C LEU A 195 -15.42 2.28 -32.00
N LYS A 196 -16.12 2.51 -33.13
CA LYS A 196 -15.98 1.71 -34.34
C LYS A 196 -14.49 1.49 -34.55
N ASN A 197 -14.06 0.21 -34.54
CA ASN A 197 -12.68 -0.24 -34.70
C ASN A 197 -11.83 0.76 -35.49
N SER A 198 -11.24 1.74 -34.81
CA SER A 198 -10.46 2.75 -35.50
C SER A 198 -9.24 2.04 -36.04
N LYS A 199 -8.90 2.28 -37.31
CA LYS A 199 -7.65 1.75 -37.87
C LYS A 199 -6.43 2.41 -37.21
N LYS A 200 -6.60 3.60 -36.60
CA LYS A 200 -5.51 4.42 -36.05
C LYS A 200 -5.36 4.38 -34.54
N PHE A 201 -6.45 4.19 -33.79
CA PHE A 201 -6.47 4.31 -32.33
C PHE A 201 -6.89 3.02 -31.63
N GLY A 202 -6.31 2.77 -30.47
CA GLY A 202 -6.74 1.75 -29.53
C GLY A 202 -7.50 2.39 -28.37
N SER A 203 -8.40 1.66 -27.73
CA SER A 203 -9.14 2.17 -26.57
C SER A 203 -9.24 1.19 -25.43
N VAL A 204 -9.21 1.70 -24.20
CA VAL A 204 -9.52 0.91 -23.01
C VAL A 204 -10.57 1.62 -22.16
N TYR A 205 -11.69 0.93 -21.94
CA TYR A 205 -12.77 1.40 -21.09
C TYR A 205 -12.82 0.68 -19.74
N PHE A 206 -13.13 1.44 -18.68
CA PHE A 206 -13.45 0.95 -17.34
C PHE A 206 -14.76 1.55 -16.86
N ALA A 207 -15.53 0.74 -16.14
CA ALA A 207 -16.64 1.17 -15.30
C ALA A 207 -16.44 0.52 -13.94
N THR A 208 -16.39 1.32 -12.87
CA THR A 208 -16.16 0.81 -11.52
C THR A 208 -16.86 1.68 -10.49
N TYR A 209 -17.13 1.12 -9.32
CA TYR A 209 -17.62 1.91 -8.20
C TYR A 209 -16.62 2.99 -7.81
N LYS A 210 -17.13 4.18 -7.52
CA LYS A 210 -16.33 5.37 -7.19
C LYS A 210 -15.31 5.14 -6.06
N THR A 211 -15.59 4.22 -5.14
CA THR A 211 -14.70 3.85 -4.02
C THR A 211 -13.48 3.02 -4.44
N ASN A 212 -13.54 2.34 -5.59
CA ASN A 212 -12.51 1.39 -6.05
C ASN A 212 -11.70 1.96 -7.22
N ILE A 213 -11.91 3.23 -7.57
CA ILE A 213 -11.39 3.81 -8.81
C ILE A 213 -9.86 3.85 -8.89
N ASN A 214 -9.17 4.05 -7.77
CA ASN A 214 -7.71 4.00 -7.72
C ASN A 214 -7.14 2.58 -7.75
N LEU A 215 -7.97 1.52 -7.72
CA LEU A 215 -7.51 0.13 -7.76
C LEU A 215 -7.56 -0.47 -9.18
N ILE A 216 -8.22 0.18 -10.14
CA ILE A 216 -8.53 -0.42 -11.45
C ILE A 216 -7.30 -0.92 -12.21
N LEU A 217 -6.19 -0.16 -12.19
CA LEU A 217 -4.97 -0.53 -12.89
C LEU A 217 -4.17 -1.54 -12.08
N LYS A 218 -4.05 -1.34 -10.76
CA LYS A 218 -3.42 -2.32 -9.86
C LYS A 218 -4.04 -3.71 -10.03
N ASP A 219 -5.36 -3.83 -9.96
CA ASP A 219 -6.07 -5.12 -10.08
C ASP A 219 -6.02 -5.69 -11.50
N LEU A 220 -5.89 -4.82 -12.50
CA LEU A 220 -5.66 -5.22 -13.89
C LEU A 220 -4.26 -5.83 -14.08
N PHE A 221 -3.22 -5.20 -13.52
CA PHE A 221 -1.84 -5.66 -13.64
C PHE A 221 -1.49 -6.80 -12.68
N ASP A 222 -2.18 -6.94 -11.55
CA ASP A 222 -2.10 -8.11 -10.68
C ASP A 222 -2.47 -9.41 -11.41
N ARG A 223 -3.38 -9.31 -12.39
CA ARG A 223 -3.79 -10.43 -13.26
C ARG A 223 -2.93 -10.59 -14.52
N PHE A 224 -1.88 -9.79 -14.67
CA PHE A 224 -0.98 -9.79 -15.82
C PHE A 224 0.40 -10.33 -15.44
N PHE A 225 1.01 -9.75 -14.39
CA PHE A 225 2.31 -10.21 -13.91
C PHE A 225 2.22 -11.66 -13.41
N GLY A 226 3.13 -12.51 -13.91
CA GLY A 226 3.14 -13.94 -13.63
C GLY A 226 2.28 -14.80 -14.56
N TYR A 227 1.35 -14.20 -15.31
CA TYR A 227 0.40 -14.93 -16.17
C TYR A 227 0.62 -14.71 -17.67
N TYR A 228 1.14 -13.55 -18.07
CA TYR A 228 1.37 -13.23 -19.48
C TYR A 228 2.63 -13.92 -20.01
N ASN A 229 2.50 -14.62 -21.14
CA ASN A 229 3.64 -15.19 -21.87
C ASN A 229 4.25 -14.13 -22.80
N TYR A 230 5.43 -13.60 -22.47
CA TYR A 230 6.11 -12.59 -23.28
C TYR A 230 6.66 -13.12 -24.63
N GLY A 231 6.68 -14.44 -24.83
CA GLY A 231 6.96 -15.05 -26.13
C GLY A 231 5.75 -15.07 -27.08
N ASN A 232 4.56 -14.77 -26.58
CA ASN A 232 3.33 -14.71 -27.38
C ASN A 232 3.44 -13.62 -28.45
N ASN A 233 2.98 -13.94 -29.66
CA ASN A 233 3.00 -13.03 -30.79
C ASN A 233 1.62 -12.71 -31.39
N PHE A 234 0.54 -13.15 -30.74
CA PHE A 234 -0.83 -13.05 -31.24
C PHE A 234 -1.77 -12.38 -30.21
N PHE A 235 -2.90 -11.89 -30.65
CA PHE A 235 -3.89 -11.24 -29.81
C PHE A 235 -4.49 -12.23 -28.80
N LEU A 236 -4.54 -11.81 -27.53
CA LEU A 236 -5.22 -12.54 -26.46
C LEU A 236 -6.19 -11.60 -25.76
N LYS A 237 -7.50 -11.86 -25.94
CA LYS A 237 -8.57 -11.01 -25.38
C LYS A 237 -8.42 -10.77 -23.88
N LYS A 238 -7.99 -11.81 -23.14
CA LYS A 238 -7.74 -11.75 -21.68
C LYS A 238 -6.77 -10.65 -21.26
N PHE A 239 -5.80 -10.30 -22.11
CA PHE A 239 -4.72 -9.36 -21.80
C PHE A 239 -4.78 -8.07 -22.63
N GLU A 240 -5.82 -7.91 -23.45
CA GLU A 240 -5.99 -6.80 -24.41
C GLU A 240 -5.73 -5.42 -23.79
N LYS A 241 -6.27 -5.16 -22.59
CA LYS A 241 -6.15 -3.87 -21.91
C LYS A 241 -4.69 -3.60 -21.48
N GLN A 242 -4.04 -4.60 -20.89
CA GLN A 242 -2.66 -4.48 -20.41
C GLN A 242 -1.68 -4.37 -21.55
N THR A 243 -1.82 -5.20 -22.60
CA THR A 243 -0.92 -5.15 -23.76
C THR A 243 -1.06 -3.83 -24.51
N LEU A 244 -2.27 -3.26 -24.59
CA LEU A 244 -2.45 -1.94 -25.18
C LEU A 244 -1.76 -0.83 -24.37
N MET A 245 -1.92 -0.84 -23.05
CA MET A 245 -1.25 0.13 -22.16
C MET A 245 0.28 0.02 -22.21
N LEU A 246 0.80 -1.20 -22.37
CA LEU A 246 2.24 -1.48 -22.43
C LEU A 246 2.83 -1.42 -23.84
N TRP A 247 2.03 -1.18 -24.88
CA TRP A 247 2.51 -1.24 -26.26
C TRP A 247 3.64 -0.23 -26.50
N ASN A 248 4.86 -0.71 -26.77
CA ASN A 248 6.04 0.15 -26.82
C ASN A 248 5.99 1.23 -27.93
N ARG A 249 5.43 0.90 -29.10
CA ARG A 249 5.24 1.86 -30.21
C ARG A 249 4.14 2.89 -29.97
N THR A 250 3.27 2.68 -28.97
CA THR A 250 2.28 3.66 -28.57
C THR A 250 2.96 4.68 -27.66
N THR A 251 2.88 5.96 -28.01
CA THR A 251 3.57 7.05 -27.31
C THR A 251 2.61 8.15 -26.83
N LEU A 252 1.43 8.25 -27.42
CA LEU A 252 0.44 9.26 -27.06
C LEU A 252 -0.80 8.60 -26.46
N VAL A 253 -1.41 9.30 -25.52
CA VAL A 253 -2.66 8.88 -24.89
C VAL A 253 -3.55 10.09 -24.65
N GLY A 254 -4.85 9.87 -24.70
CA GLY A 254 -5.83 10.77 -24.09
C GLY A 254 -6.75 10.00 -23.19
N LEU A 255 -7.34 10.67 -22.21
CA LEU A 255 -8.25 10.06 -21.28
C LEU A 255 -9.31 11.02 -20.77
N ASP A 256 -10.51 10.49 -20.53
CA ASP A 256 -11.52 11.21 -19.78
C ASP A 256 -12.22 10.32 -18.76
N ALA A 257 -12.76 10.95 -17.72
CA ALA A 257 -13.44 10.29 -16.63
C ALA A 257 -14.69 11.09 -16.22
N PHE A 258 -15.79 10.38 -15.98
CA PHE A 258 -17.04 10.98 -15.52
C PHE A 258 -17.78 10.05 -14.56
N LEU A 259 -18.64 10.63 -13.73
CA LEU A 259 -19.46 9.92 -12.76
C LEU A 259 -20.91 9.83 -13.24
N ARG A 260 -21.50 8.63 -13.23
CA ARG A 260 -22.95 8.41 -13.39
C ARG A 260 -23.46 7.56 -12.22
N GLY A 261 -24.29 8.15 -11.37
CA GLY A 261 -24.67 7.53 -10.10
C GLY A 261 -23.44 7.29 -9.22
N ASP A 262 -23.19 6.03 -8.86
CA ASP A 262 -22.01 5.61 -8.09
C ASP A 262 -20.89 4.98 -8.93
N ILE A 263 -21.09 4.93 -10.25
CA ILE A 263 -20.13 4.34 -11.18
C ILE A 263 -19.32 5.44 -11.84
N VAL A 264 -18.00 5.33 -11.72
CA VAL A 264 -17.07 6.15 -12.49
C VAL A 264 -16.67 5.38 -13.74
N HIS A 265 -16.84 6.06 -14.86
CA HIS A 265 -16.53 5.58 -16.18
C HIS A 265 -15.28 6.28 -16.68
N ILE A 266 -14.31 5.50 -17.16
CA ILE A 266 -13.01 6.00 -17.62
C ILE A 266 -12.75 5.42 -18.99
N LEU A 267 -12.29 6.28 -19.90
CA LEU A 267 -11.85 5.88 -21.22
C LEU A 267 -10.44 6.38 -21.49
N PHE A 268 -9.58 5.48 -21.95
CA PHE A 268 -8.29 5.80 -22.55
C PHE A 268 -8.36 5.62 -24.07
N ILE A 269 -7.75 6.53 -24.82
CA ILE A 269 -7.48 6.42 -26.25
C ILE A 269 -5.97 6.47 -26.47
N PHE A 270 -5.44 5.52 -27.22
CA PHE A 270 -4.01 5.32 -27.44
C PHE A 270 -3.65 5.53 -28.91
N TYR A 271 -2.53 6.21 -29.15
CA TYR A 271 -1.95 6.37 -30.48
C TYR A 271 -0.45 6.01 -30.46
N SER A 272 0.02 5.10 -31.33
CA SER A 272 -0.72 4.29 -32.32
C SER A 272 -1.61 3.20 -31.68
N LYS A 273 -2.45 2.55 -32.50
CA LYS A 273 -3.51 1.61 -32.10
C LYS A 273 -3.10 0.50 -31.13
N GLY A 274 -1.86 0.03 -31.20
CA GLY A 274 -1.40 -1.12 -30.44
C GLY A 274 -2.12 -2.43 -30.77
N ASN A 275 -1.76 -3.51 -30.07
CA ASN A 275 -2.36 -4.85 -30.21
C ASN A 275 -2.44 -5.35 -31.66
N ILE A 276 -1.38 -5.10 -32.45
CA ILE A 276 -1.28 -5.59 -33.82
C ILE A 276 -0.81 -7.05 -33.77
N ASP A 277 -1.58 -7.96 -34.36
CA ASP A 277 -1.19 -9.36 -34.50
C ASP A 277 0.16 -9.50 -35.19
N GLY A 278 0.99 -10.41 -34.68
CA GLY A 278 2.36 -10.60 -35.17
C GLY A 278 3.39 -9.60 -34.62
N GLU A 279 2.97 -8.56 -33.89
CA GLU A 279 3.89 -7.53 -33.38
C GLU A 279 4.11 -7.54 -31.86
N TYR A 280 3.48 -8.43 -31.11
CA TYR A 280 3.54 -8.41 -29.64
C TYR A 280 4.96 -8.57 -29.10
N ARG A 281 5.79 -9.46 -29.67
CA ARG A 281 7.19 -9.64 -29.24
C ARG A 281 8.05 -8.39 -29.39
N LYS A 282 7.67 -7.48 -30.32
CA LYS A 282 8.37 -6.21 -30.57
C LYS A 282 7.86 -5.06 -29.69
N ASN A 283 6.73 -5.26 -28.99
CA ASN A 283 6.05 -4.19 -28.28
C ASN A 283 5.78 -4.48 -26.80
N ILE A 284 5.69 -5.74 -26.39
CA ILE A 284 5.42 -6.16 -25.01
C ILE A 284 6.66 -6.86 -24.48
N PHE A 285 7.54 -6.07 -23.88
CA PHE A 285 8.79 -6.58 -23.33
C PHE A 285 8.57 -7.23 -21.97
N PRO A 286 9.38 -8.23 -21.58
CA PRO A 286 9.43 -8.69 -20.20
C PRO A 286 9.86 -7.58 -19.24
N VAL A 287 9.70 -7.79 -17.94
CA VAL A 287 10.27 -6.88 -16.94
C VAL A 287 11.78 -6.81 -17.14
N SER A 288 12.33 -5.60 -17.22
CA SER A 288 13.74 -5.41 -17.54
C SER A 288 14.66 -6.04 -16.49
N ASP A 289 15.77 -6.62 -16.93
CA ASP A 289 16.78 -7.22 -16.04
C ASP A 289 17.29 -6.23 -15.00
N LYS A 290 17.39 -4.94 -15.35
CA LYS A 290 17.77 -3.87 -14.42
C LYS A 290 16.83 -3.81 -13.21
N VAL A 291 15.52 -3.96 -13.42
CA VAL A 291 14.52 -3.94 -12.34
C VAL A 291 14.66 -5.18 -11.47
N LEU A 292 14.89 -6.35 -12.06
CA LEU A 292 15.06 -7.61 -11.35
C LEU A 292 16.34 -7.61 -10.49
N HIS A 293 17.44 -7.08 -11.03
CA HIS A 293 18.70 -6.90 -10.31
C HIS A 293 18.57 -5.98 -9.11
N ILE A 294 17.94 -4.82 -9.32
CA ILE A 294 17.60 -3.90 -8.24
C ILE A 294 16.75 -4.64 -7.21
N TRP A 295 15.73 -5.37 -7.64
CA TRP A 295 14.84 -6.07 -6.72
C TRP A 295 15.58 -7.12 -5.87
N HIS A 296 16.39 -8.02 -6.45
CA HIS A 296 17.15 -9.00 -5.67
C HIS A 296 18.18 -8.34 -4.73
N THR A 297 18.82 -7.26 -5.18
CA THR A 297 19.78 -6.51 -4.35
C THR A 297 19.11 -5.86 -3.14
N PHE A 298 17.90 -5.33 -3.30
CA PHE A 298 17.16 -4.68 -2.22
C PHE A 298 16.28 -5.66 -1.43
N SER A 299 15.75 -6.73 -2.02
CA SER A 299 14.91 -7.72 -1.33
C SER A 299 15.73 -8.59 -0.37
N THR A 300 16.98 -8.90 -0.72
CA THR A 300 17.92 -9.54 0.21
C THR A 300 18.28 -8.63 1.38
N ARG A 301 18.31 -7.31 1.16
CA ARG A 301 18.44 -6.30 2.23
C ARG A 301 17.14 -6.09 3.01
N ASP A 302 15.98 -6.15 2.38
CA ASP A 302 14.64 -6.02 2.98
C ASP A 302 14.22 -7.30 3.72
N ASN A 303 14.79 -8.46 3.42
CA ASN A 303 14.65 -9.66 4.26
C ASN A 303 15.52 -9.54 5.54
N PHE A 304 16.61 -8.78 5.50
CA PHE A 304 17.36 -8.36 6.70
C PHE A 304 16.77 -7.13 7.38
N LEU A 305 15.96 -6.36 6.65
CA LEU A 305 15.19 -5.21 7.13
C LEU A 305 13.71 -5.54 6.96
N GLU A 306 13.25 -6.65 7.54
CA GLU A 306 11.82 -6.90 7.74
C GLU A 306 11.28 -5.64 8.44
N ASP A 307 10.66 -4.75 7.65
CA ASP A 307 10.44 -3.33 7.90
C ASP A 307 11.01 -2.89 9.26
N SER A 308 12.27 -2.41 9.29
CA SER A 308 13.10 -2.21 10.51
C SER A 308 12.48 -1.30 11.59
N LYS A 309 11.24 -0.91 11.34
CA LYS A 309 10.34 -0.07 12.06
C LYS A 309 9.09 -0.83 12.51
N LYS A 310 9.13 -2.16 12.68
CA LYS A 310 8.09 -2.95 13.35
C LYS A 310 8.56 -3.46 14.70
N VAL A 311 7.61 -3.82 15.55
CA VAL A 311 7.90 -4.69 16.71
C VAL A 311 7.48 -6.11 16.38
N LEU A 312 8.40 -7.05 16.39
CA LEU A 312 8.15 -8.47 16.13
C LEU A 312 8.05 -9.21 17.47
N TYR A 313 7.09 -10.12 17.57
CA TYR A 313 6.83 -10.85 18.80
C TYR A 313 7.35 -12.27 18.58
N TYR A 314 8.24 -12.70 19.45
CA TYR A 314 8.89 -13.99 19.35
C TYR A 314 8.62 -14.83 20.59
N LEU A 315 8.33 -16.10 20.39
CA LEU A 315 8.44 -17.12 21.43
C LEU A 315 9.85 -17.70 21.38
N VAL A 316 10.59 -17.57 22.48
CA VAL A 316 11.96 -18.09 22.65
C VAL A 316 11.96 -19.00 23.87
N GLY A 317 11.97 -20.31 23.64
CA GLY A 317 11.64 -21.28 24.68
C GLY A 317 10.20 -21.06 25.16
N THR A 318 10.02 -20.72 26.43
CA THR A 318 8.72 -20.40 27.04
C THR A 318 8.45 -18.90 27.20
N LYS A 319 9.39 -18.04 26.78
CA LYS A 319 9.32 -16.59 27.00
C LYS A 319 8.87 -15.87 25.74
N VAL A 320 7.96 -14.92 25.90
CA VAL A 320 7.62 -13.96 24.85
C VAL A 320 8.59 -12.78 24.91
N LEU A 321 9.28 -12.54 23.81
CA LEU A 321 10.22 -11.44 23.63
C LEU A 321 9.77 -10.55 22.46
N PHE A 322 10.18 -9.28 22.47
CA PHE A 322 9.80 -8.30 21.47
C PHE A 322 11.06 -7.79 20.78
N GLU A 323 11.15 -7.89 19.46
CA GLU A 323 12.28 -7.36 18.68
C GLU A 323 11.84 -6.07 17.98
N CYS A 324 12.62 -4.99 18.12
CA CYS A 324 12.42 -3.76 17.36
C CYS A 324 13.79 -3.20 16.97
N ASN A 325 13.98 -2.91 15.67
CA ASN A 325 15.21 -2.34 15.11
C ASN A 325 16.50 -2.97 15.67
N SER A 326 16.63 -4.31 15.60
CA SER A 326 17.79 -5.09 16.09
C SER A 326 18.02 -5.13 17.61
N PHE A 327 17.08 -4.67 18.43
CA PHE A 327 17.09 -4.85 19.88
C PHE A 327 15.94 -5.73 20.34
N VAL A 328 16.21 -6.61 21.29
CA VAL A 328 15.27 -7.52 21.94
C VAL A 328 14.89 -6.95 23.30
N PHE A 329 13.60 -6.96 23.61
CA PHE A 329 13.03 -6.46 24.86
C PHE A 329 12.23 -7.56 25.53
N THR A 330 12.28 -7.62 26.87
CA THR A 330 11.44 -8.50 27.68
C THR A 330 10.12 -7.84 28.07
N LYS A 331 10.06 -6.50 28.06
CA LYS A 331 8.85 -5.72 28.34
C LYS A 331 8.31 -5.10 27.05
N HIS A 332 7.03 -5.35 26.76
CA HIS A 332 6.34 -4.81 25.58
C HIS A 332 6.41 -3.27 25.51
N LYS A 333 6.19 -2.60 26.65
CA LYS A 333 6.24 -1.13 26.77
C LYS A 333 7.56 -0.55 26.27
N ASN A 334 8.69 -1.18 26.57
CA ASN A 334 10.01 -0.70 26.15
C ASN A 334 10.19 -0.82 24.62
N ALA A 335 9.72 -1.93 24.03
CA ALA A 335 9.75 -2.11 22.58
C ALA A 335 8.87 -1.07 21.85
N ILE A 336 7.67 -0.78 22.37
CA ILE A 336 6.78 0.24 21.81
C ILE A 336 7.35 1.65 21.99
N ASN A 337 7.94 1.97 23.14
CA ASN A 337 8.61 3.25 23.36
C ASN A 337 9.75 3.45 22.35
N TYR A 338 10.57 2.41 22.13
CA TYR A 338 11.64 2.47 21.15
C TYR A 338 11.11 2.57 19.72
N TYR A 339 10.06 1.82 19.38
CA TYR A 339 9.34 1.96 18.12
C TYR A 339 8.88 3.41 17.90
N ASN A 340 8.27 4.06 18.88
CA ASN A 340 7.79 5.44 18.72
C ASN A 340 8.95 6.40 18.47
N LEU A 341 10.04 6.22 19.23
CA LEU A 341 11.23 7.06 19.16
C LEU A 341 11.90 7.02 17.77
N ILE A 342 12.04 5.83 17.18
CA ILE A 342 12.59 5.67 15.81
C ILE A 342 11.65 6.18 14.70
N HIS A 343 10.38 6.44 15.02
CA HIS A 343 9.40 7.02 14.10
C HIS A 343 9.26 8.53 14.24
N SER A 344 9.50 9.09 15.43
CA SER A 344 9.45 10.52 15.68
C SER A 344 10.71 11.25 15.18
N ASP A 345 11.87 10.61 15.24
CA ASP A 345 13.15 11.22 14.83
C ASP A 345 13.81 10.43 13.69
N THR A 346 13.84 11.03 12.50
CA THR A 346 14.49 10.45 11.31
C THR A 346 16.01 10.40 11.42
N LYS A 347 16.62 11.16 12.34
CA LYS A 347 18.08 11.26 12.54
C LYS A 347 18.62 10.34 13.62
N MET A 348 17.77 9.56 14.30
CA MET A 348 18.23 8.61 15.32
C MET A 348 19.20 7.58 14.73
N LYS A 349 20.45 7.59 15.19
CA LYS A 349 21.47 6.61 14.79
C LYS A 349 21.03 5.21 15.23
N LYS A 350 21.09 4.22 14.32
CA LYS A 350 20.82 2.78 14.59
C LYS A 350 21.57 2.21 15.81
N ASN A 351 22.59 2.90 16.31
CA ASN A 351 23.52 2.40 17.32
C ASN A 351 23.20 2.85 18.76
N PHE A 352 22.17 3.67 19.00
CA PHE A 352 21.77 3.99 20.37
C PHE A 352 21.07 2.78 21.01
N LYS A 353 21.66 2.24 22.09
CA LYS A 353 21.05 1.15 22.87
C LYS A 353 19.84 1.71 23.62
N PRO A 354 18.61 1.25 23.33
CA PRO A 354 17.43 1.72 24.02
C PRO A 354 17.30 1.13 25.42
N GLU A 355 16.50 1.78 26.26
CA GLU A 355 16.20 1.31 27.62
C GLU A 355 15.61 -0.11 27.61
N GLY A 356 16.25 -1.03 28.33
CA GLY A 356 15.86 -2.45 28.37
C GLY A 356 16.13 -3.23 27.08
N GLY A 357 16.78 -2.63 26.07
CA GLY A 357 17.16 -3.31 24.83
C GLY A 357 18.40 -4.19 25.00
N ILE A 358 18.29 -5.43 24.54
CA ILE A 358 19.35 -6.45 24.55
C ILE A 358 19.69 -6.80 23.10
N ARG A 359 20.98 -6.96 22.76
CA ARG A 359 21.36 -7.45 21.42
C ARG A 359 20.90 -8.90 21.26
N PRO A 360 20.33 -9.31 20.11
CA PRO A 360 19.93 -10.68 19.80
C PRO A 360 20.96 -11.75 20.19
N SER A 361 22.24 -11.50 19.91
CA SER A 361 23.35 -12.42 20.21
C SER A 361 23.58 -12.68 21.71
N ARG A 362 23.03 -11.83 22.58
CA ARG A 362 23.12 -11.97 24.05
C ARG A 362 21.86 -12.60 24.65
N VAL A 363 20.88 -12.99 23.84
CA VAL A 363 19.65 -13.63 24.30
C VAL A 363 19.79 -15.15 24.12
N PRO A 364 19.81 -15.94 25.20
CA PRO A 364 19.92 -17.39 25.11
C PRO A 364 18.78 -18.01 24.28
N GLY A 365 19.12 -18.89 23.34
CA GLY A 365 18.16 -19.60 22.49
C GLY A 365 17.47 -18.74 21.43
N TYR A 366 17.89 -17.49 21.21
CA TYR A 366 17.26 -16.58 20.25
C TYR A 366 17.29 -17.09 18.80
N ASP A 367 18.27 -17.92 18.47
CA ASP A 367 18.39 -18.65 17.20
C ASP A 367 17.19 -19.58 16.94
N LYS A 368 16.52 -20.06 18.00
CA LYS A 368 15.34 -20.93 17.94
C LYS A 368 14.00 -20.17 18.05
N LYS A 369 14.00 -18.86 17.82
CA LYS A 369 12.81 -18.01 17.97
C LYS A 369 11.71 -18.37 16.96
N ILE A 370 10.47 -18.37 17.42
CA ILE A 370 9.28 -18.52 16.57
C ILE A 370 8.53 -17.19 16.56
N LYS A 371 8.29 -16.61 15.37
CA LYS A 371 7.47 -15.39 15.25
C LYS A 371 6.02 -15.73 15.54
N ILE A 372 5.44 -15.13 16.57
CA ILE A 372 4.04 -15.35 16.99
C ILE A 372 3.14 -14.17 16.62
N ASN A 373 3.68 -12.96 16.47
CA ASN A 373 2.90 -11.77 16.12
C ASN A 373 3.80 -10.63 15.61
N GLU A 374 3.17 -9.52 15.20
CA GLU A 374 3.85 -8.25 14.92
C GLU A 374 3.00 -7.07 15.38
N TYR A 375 3.64 -5.94 15.65
CA TYR A 375 3.03 -4.65 15.82
C TYR A 375 3.58 -3.71 14.76
N ASP A 376 2.66 -3.21 13.95
CA ASP A 376 2.89 -2.22 12.91
C ASP A 376 1.75 -1.20 12.99
N TYR A 377 2.03 -0.07 13.66
CA TYR A 377 1.04 1.00 13.84
C TYR A 377 0.58 1.56 12.50
N LYS A 378 1.55 1.89 11.62
CA LYS A 378 1.28 2.56 10.35
C LYS A 378 0.42 1.70 9.44
N SER A 379 0.70 0.40 9.34
CA SER A 379 -0.10 -0.48 8.48
C SER A 379 -1.56 -0.58 8.92
N VAL A 380 -1.83 -0.60 10.22
CA VAL A 380 -3.20 -0.72 10.74
C VAL A 380 -3.97 0.58 10.50
N VAL A 381 -3.41 1.74 10.87
CA VAL A 381 -4.13 3.01 10.75
C VAL A 381 -4.39 3.42 9.30
N VAL A 382 -3.48 3.07 8.39
CA VAL A 382 -3.64 3.31 6.94
C VAL A 382 -4.71 2.42 6.35
N ARG A 383 -4.70 1.13 6.71
CA ARG A 383 -5.72 0.17 6.28
C ARG A 383 -7.09 0.58 6.82
N ASN A 384 -7.12 1.25 7.98
CA ASN A 384 -8.32 1.72 8.66
C ASN A 384 -9.43 0.64 8.71
N PRO A 385 -9.22 -0.46 9.46
CA PRO A 385 -10.26 -1.46 9.62
C PRO A 385 -11.40 -1.01 10.55
N PHE A 386 -11.30 0.18 11.15
CA PHE A 386 -12.15 0.62 12.26
C PHE A 386 -13.51 1.12 11.80
N THR A 387 -13.52 2.07 10.86
CA THR A 387 -14.71 2.80 10.42
C THR A 387 -15.78 1.87 9.87
N LYS A 388 -15.41 0.91 9.01
CA LYS A 388 -16.34 -0.10 8.48
C LYS A 388 -16.95 -0.97 9.59
N LYS A 389 -16.14 -1.38 10.58
CA LYS A 389 -16.61 -2.24 11.68
C LYS A 389 -17.55 -1.50 12.62
N ILE A 390 -17.16 -0.28 13.04
CA ILE A 390 -17.98 0.59 13.89
C ILE A 390 -19.29 0.92 13.18
N TRP A 391 -19.23 1.33 11.91
CA TRP A 391 -20.41 1.61 11.12
C TRP A 391 -21.37 0.41 11.05
N LYS A 392 -20.85 -0.79 10.77
CA LYS A 392 -21.68 -2.00 10.71
C LYS A 392 -22.32 -2.31 12.07
N SER A 393 -21.60 -2.07 13.17
CA SER A 393 -22.11 -2.32 14.52
C SER A 393 -23.27 -1.41 14.91
N ILE A 394 -23.32 -0.19 14.37
CA ILE A 394 -24.29 0.84 14.78
C ILE A 394 -25.44 0.96 13.78
N TRP A 395 -25.13 0.91 12.48
CA TRP A 395 -26.07 1.30 11.42
C TRP A 395 -26.62 0.15 10.60
N SER A 396 -26.07 -1.07 10.73
CA SER A 396 -26.53 -2.22 9.95
C SER A 396 -28.02 -2.47 10.18
N GLY A 397 -28.79 -2.55 9.09
CA GLY A 397 -30.24 -2.81 9.14
C GLY A 397 -31.13 -1.59 9.39
N CYS A 398 -30.60 -0.40 9.65
CA CYS A 398 -31.39 0.83 9.82
C CYS A 398 -31.11 1.83 8.68
N HIS A 399 -32.11 2.01 7.81
CA HIS A 399 -32.08 2.97 6.70
C HIS A 399 -32.77 4.30 7.06
N TYR A 400 -32.86 5.24 6.12
CA TYR A 400 -33.38 6.60 6.37
C TYR A 400 -34.72 6.65 7.11
N TYR A 401 -35.71 5.84 6.75
CA TYR A 401 -37.02 5.86 7.42
C TYR A 401 -36.96 5.43 8.88
N CYS A 402 -36.12 4.45 9.20
CA CYS A 402 -35.78 4.08 10.58
C CYS A 402 -35.10 5.24 11.31
N LEU A 403 -34.18 5.94 10.63
CA LEU A 403 -33.43 7.07 11.20
C LEU A 403 -34.26 8.34 11.39
N LYS A 404 -35.24 8.60 10.52
CA LYS A 404 -36.12 9.78 10.55
C LYS A 404 -37.13 9.72 11.70
N ALA A 405 -37.56 8.50 12.07
CA ALA A 405 -38.59 8.28 13.08
C ALA A 405 -38.29 9.01 14.40
N ASN A 406 -39.35 9.45 15.08
CA ASN A 406 -39.28 10.13 16.38
C ASN A 406 -38.29 11.32 16.37
N ASN A 407 -38.43 12.19 15.36
CA ASN A 407 -37.57 13.37 15.17
C ASN A 407 -36.07 13.04 15.25
N PHE A 408 -35.63 12.09 14.43
CA PHE A 408 -34.23 11.68 14.34
C PHE A 408 -33.63 11.08 15.63
N ARG A 409 -34.43 10.57 16.57
CA ARG A 409 -33.94 10.00 17.84
C ARG A 409 -32.83 8.96 17.64
N LEU A 410 -33.04 7.97 16.76
CA LEU A 410 -32.04 6.92 16.49
C LEU A 410 -30.81 7.45 15.77
N LEU A 411 -30.99 8.41 14.85
CA LEU A 411 -29.86 9.07 14.18
C LEU A 411 -28.97 9.79 15.21
N LYS A 412 -29.55 10.57 16.12
CA LYS A 412 -28.79 11.30 17.15
C LYS A 412 -28.03 10.34 18.07
N ALA A 413 -28.72 9.34 18.61
CA ALA A 413 -28.09 8.33 19.46
C ALA A 413 -26.96 7.56 18.73
N GLY A 414 -27.19 7.16 17.48
CA GLY A 414 -26.20 6.44 16.67
C GLY A 414 -24.97 7.28 16.33
N LEU A 415 -25.15 8.57 16.00
CA LEU A 415 -24.04 9.49 15.71
C LEU A 415 -23.16 9.69 16.95
N LEU A 416 -23.78 9.87 18.12
CA LEU A 416 -23.04 9.96 19.37
C LEU A 416 -22.31 8.66 19.69
N SER A 417 -22.98 7.51 19.52
CA SER A 417 -22.37 6.20 19.72
C SER A 417 -21.17 5.99 18.78
N GLU A 418 -21.27 6.41 17.52
CA GLU A 418 -20.17 6.28 16.55
C GLU A 418 -18.98 7.18 16.92
N ILE A 419 -19.22 8.42 17.33
CA ILE A 419 -18.16 9.31 17.84
C ILE A 419 -17.48 8.68 19.06
N ASN A 420 -18.26 8.15 20.00
CA ASN A 420 -17.74 7.55 21.23
C ASN A 420 -16.96 6.26 20.95
N ASP A 421 -17.35 5.46 19.96
CA ASP A 421 -16.57 4.31 19.51
C ASP A 421 -15.24 4.75 18.86
N TYR A 422 -15.22 5.84 18.09
CA TYR A 422 -13.95 6.40 17.62
C TYR A 422 -13.09 6.91 18.78
N ARG A 423 -13.66 7.62 19.76
CA ARG A 423 -12.94 8.07 20.98
C ARG A 423 -12.35 6.89 21.77
N LYS A 424 -13.08 5.77 21.84
CA LYS A 424 -12.62 4.53 22.47
C LYS A 424 -11.38 3.95 21.80
N LEU A 425 -11.23 4.04 20.48
CA LEU A 425 -10.01 3.62 19.77
C LEU A 425 -8.77 4.34 20.33
N HIS A 426 -8.94 5.62 20.66
CA HIS A 426 -7.92 6.51 21.21
C HIS A 426 -7.71 6.39 22.72
N GLY A 427 -8.49 5.53 23.40
CA GLY A 427 -8.49 5.46 24.87
C GLY A 427 -9.01 6.74 25.53
N VAL A 428 -9.87 7.48 24.84
CA VAL A 428 -10.49 8.72 25.32
C VAL A 428 -11.88 8.42 25.86
N TYR A 429 -12.23 9.01 27.01
CA TYR A 429 -13.55 8.86 27.63
C TYR A 429 -14.68 9.32 26.70
N PRO A 430 -15.86 8.66 26.75
CA PRO A 430 -17.00 9.04 25.93
C PRO A 430 -17.48 10.46 26.25
N LEU A 431 -18.07 11.12 25.27
CA LEU A 431 -18.85 12.33 25.46
C LEU A 431 -20.21 11.96 26.06
N VAL A 432 -20.68 12.80 26.98
CA VAL A 432 -21.99 12.69 27.62
C VAL A 432 -22.92 13.72 26.99
N GLU A 433 -24.08 13.26 26.50
CA GLU A 433 -25.11 14.13 25.95
C GLU A 433 -25.77 14.94 27.08
N VAL A 434 -25.96 16.24 26.86
CA VAL A 434 -26.67 17.10 27.82
C VAL A 434 -27.79 17.91 27.13
N PRO A 435 -29.03 17.92 27.67
CA PRO A 435 -30.19 18.54 27.02
C PRO A 435 -30.02 20.01 26.64
N ASP A 436 -29.39 20.83 27.49
CA ASP A 436 -29.22 22.27 27.22
C ASP A 436 -28.41 22.53 25.94
N LEU A 437 -27.38 21.71 25.69
CA LEU A 437 -26.59 21.82 24.47
C LEU A 437 -27.34 21.29 23.24
N ASN A 438 -28.32 20.38 23.41
CA ASN A 438 -29.19 19.95 22.30
C ASN A 438 -30.07 21.12 21.84
N THR A 439 -30.69 21.84 22.77
CA THR A 439 -31.50 23.04 22.47
C THR A 439 -30.67 24.08 21.73
N ALA A 440 -29.45 24.35 22.20
CA ALA A 440 -28.53 25.26 21.52
C ALA A 440 -28.13 24.77 20.11
N ALA A 441 -27.92 23.46 19.93
CA ALA A 441 -27.58 22.88 18.63
C ALA A 441 -28.72 23.07 17.62
N LEU A 442 -29.97 22.85 18.03
CA LEU A 442 -31.15 23.08 17.19
C LEU A 442 -31.27 24.55 16.76
N SER A 443 -31.09 25.48 17.69
CA SER A 443 -31.10 26.92 17.38
C SER A 443 -30.06 27.28 16.33
N CYS A 444 -28.83 26.76 16.44
CA CYS A 444 -27.79 27.01 15.45
C CYS A 444 -28.07 26.40 14.07
N ILE A 445 -28.76 25.25 14.01
CA ILE A 445 -29.20 24.69 12.72
C ILE A 445 -30.21 25.62 12.04
N LYS A 446 -31.21 26.11 12.80
CA LYS A 446 -32.23 27.03 12.29
C LYS A 446 -31.59 28.33 11.80
N GLU A 447 -30.67 28.91 12.57
CA GLU A 447 -29.91 30.10 12.16
C GLU A 447 -29.12 29.85 10.87
N LYS A 448 -28.39 28.72 10.78
CA LYS A 448 -27.63 28.36 9.57
C LYS A 448 -28.53 28.24 8.34
N ILE A 449 -29.71 27.67 8.51
CA ILE A 449 -30.69 27.49 7.45
C ILE A 449 -31.24 28.83 6.96
N VAL A 450 -31.56 29.75 7.87
CA VAL A 450 -32.18 31.05 7.55
C VAL A 450 -31.14 32.03 7.02
N LYS A 451 -30.00 32.19 7.71
CA LYS A 451 -29.01 33.24 7.45
C LYS A 451 -27.86 32.79 6.55
N ASN A 452 -27.81 31.51 6.18
CA ASN A 452 -26.62 30.86 5.63
C ASN A 452 -25.36 31.05 6.52
N ASP A 453 -25.55 31.35 7.81
CA ASP A 453 -24.50 31.56 8.80
C ASP A 453 -24.97 31.10 10.19
N TYR A 454 -24.05 30.68 11.05
CA TYR A 454 -24.35 30.28 12.42
C TYR A 454 -23.37 30.93 13.40
N THR A 455 -23.90 31.46 14.50
CA THR A 455 -23.16 32.38 15.38
C THR A 455 -22.29 31.70 16.44
N LEU A 456 -22.35 30.37 16.59
CA LEU A 456 -21.54 29.67 17.61
C LEU A 456 -20.03 29.74 17.40
N LYS A 457 -19.55 30.06 16.19
CA LYS A 457 -18.10 30.23 15.92
C LYS A 457 -17.43 31.23 16.87
N ASN A 458 -18.19 32.17 17.43
CA ASN A 458 -17.70 33.22 18.32
C ASN A 458 -17.82 32.89 19.82
N SER A 459 -18.33 31.72 20.19
CA SER A 459 -18.26 31.28 21.58
C SER A 459 -16.81 30.96 21.96
N LYS A 460 -16.27 31.67 22.96
CA LYS A 460 -14.98 31.33 23.59
C LYS A 460 -15.05 30.01 24.38
N LYS A 461 -16.25 29.55 24.77
CA LYS A 461 -16.46 28.41 25.68
C LYS A 461 -16.79 27.09 24.97
N PHE A 462 -17.40 27.13 23.79
CA PHE A 462 -17.95 25.96 23.10
C PHE A 462 -17.27 25.68 21.76
N GLY A 463 -17.13 24.39 21.47
CA GLY A 463 -16.69 23.86 20.19
C GLY A 463 -17.91 23.55 19.36
N SER A 464 -17.79 23.61 18.05
CA SER A 464 -18.92 23.26 17.17
C SER A 464 -18.47 22.49 15.95
N VAL A 465 -19.33 21.56 15.51
CA VAL A 465 -19.18 20.88 14.23
C VAL A 465 -20.52 20.89 13.51
N TYR A 466 -20.52 21.45 12.30
CA TYR A 466 -21.64 21.36 11.38
C TYR A 466 -21.31 20.37 10.26
N ILE A 467 -22.23 19.44 10.03
CA ILE A 467 -22.18 18.48 8.93
C ILE A 467 -23.57 18.36 8.29
N ALA A 468 -23.61 18.08 7.00
CA ALA A 468 -24.84 17.88 6.26
C ALA A 468 -24.62 16.84 5.17
N ALA A 469 -25.62 16.00 4.92
CA ALA A 469 -25.59 15.02 3.85
C ALA A 469 -27.01 14.76 3.33
N TYR A 470 -27.09 14.16 2.13
CA TYR A 470 -28.34 13.65 1.60
C TYR A 470 -28.96 12.64 2.56
N LYS A 471 -30.28 12.72 2.73
CA LYS A 471 -31.07 11.91 3.66
C LYS A 471 -30.84 10.40 3.49
N THR A 472 -30.59 9.93 2.27
CA THR A 472 -30.32 8.53 1.94
C THR A 472 -28.95 8.02 2.39
N ASN A 473 -27.99 8.91 2.61
CA ASN A 473 -26.61 8.58 2.97
C ASN A 473 -26.21 9.09 4.37
N ILE A 474 -27.17 9.56 5.16
CA ILE A 474 -26.88 10.25 6.42
C ILE A 474 -26.15 9.37 7.44
N ASN A 475 -26.42 8.06 7.45
CA ASN A 475 -25.72 7.09 8.29
C ASN A 475 -24.26 6.85 7.89
N PHE A 476 -23.81 7.29 6.72
CA PHE A 476 -22.40 7.18 6.30
C PHE A 476 -21.56 8.41 6.64
N ILE A 477 -22.18 9.50 7.13
CA ILE A 477 -21.54 10.82 7.19
C ILE A 477 -20.27 10.85 8.06
N LEU A 478 -20.30 10.18 9.22
CA LEU A 478 -19.14 10.11 10.12
C LEU A 478 -18.11 9.09 9.63
N LYS A 479 -18.56 7.93 9.15
CA LYS A 479 -17.69 6.95 8.51
C LYS A 479 -16.86 7.57 7.39
N ASP A 480 -17.48 8.29 6.46
CA ASP A 480 -16.80 8.97 5.36
C ASP A 480 -15.82 10.05 5.87
N LEU A 481 -16.20 10.76 6.92
CA LEU A 481 -15.35 11.76 7.57
C LEU A 481 -14.09 11.12 8.20
N PHE A 482 -14.23 9.99 8.88
CA PHE A 482 -13.12 9.30 9.56
C PHE A 482 -12.30 8.38 8.64
N ASP A 483 -12.87 7.93 7.51
CA ASP A 483 -12.15 7.17 6.47
C ASP A 483 -10.91 7.90 5.95
N THR A 484 -10.96 9.23 5.98
CA THR A 484 -9.88 10.12 5.54
C THR A 484 -9.08 10.73 6.69
N PHE A 485 -9.23 10.23 7.92
CA PHE A 485 -8.57 10.77 9.11
C PHE A 485 -7.45 9.88 9.65
N PHE A 486 -7.73 8.63 10.05
CA PHE A 486 -6.80 7.80 10.83
C PHE A 486 -5.44 7.55 10.16
N GLY A 487 -5.42 7.35 8.85
CA GLY A 487 -4.20 7.14 8.08
C GLY A 487 -3.46 8.42 7.65
N TYR A 488 -4.03 9.59 7.95
CA TYR A 488 -3.67 10.88 7.37
C TYR A 488 -3.27 11.95 8.38
N TYR A 489 -3.89 11.91 9.54
CA TYR A 489 -3.60 12.84 10.61
C TYR A 489 -2.24 12.52 11.22
N SER A 490 -1.38 13.53 11.36
CA SER A 490 -0.14 13.40 12.11
C SER A 490 -0.43 13.61 13.59
N TYR A 491 -0.34 12.56 14.41
CA TYR A 491 -0.61 12.66 15.85
C TYR A 491 0.43 13.46 16.65
N ASP A 492 1.57 13.79 16.02
CA ASP A 492 2.58 14.68 16.60
C ASP A 492 2.29 16.17 16.35
N ASN A 493 1.30 16.45 15.48
CA ASN A 493 0.83 17.78 15.15
C ASN A 493 0.32 18.50 16.40
N ASN A 494 0.72 19.76 16.57
CA ASN A 494 0.31 20.57 17.70
C ASN A 494 -0.45 21.85 17.33
N TYR A 495 -0.82 22.03 16.05
CA TYR A 495 -1.47 23.25 15.56
C TYR A 495 -2.79 22.95 14.82
N TYR A 496 -3.66 23.94 14.68
CA TYR A 496 -4.94 23.78 14.01
C TYR A 496 -4.79 23.46 12.52
N LEU A 497 -5.55 22.44 12.06
CA LEU A 497 -5.62 22.02 10.67
C LEU A 497 -7.07 22.03 10.20
N LYS A 498 -7.45 23.03 9.41
CA LYS A 498 -8.82 23.16 8.86
C LYS A 498 -9.35 21.88 8.23
N LYS A 499 -8.50 21.12 7.52
CA LYS A 499 -8.84 19.84 6.89
C LYS A 499 -9.41 18.80 7.88
N PHE A 500 -8.96 18.82 9.13
CA PHE A 500 -9.30 17.81 10.14
C PHE A 500 -10.10 18.38 11.31
N GLU A 501 -10.53 19.65 11.25
CA GLU A 501 -11.14 20.37 12.37
C GLU A 501 -12.35 19.63 12.97
N LYS A 502 -13.13 18.94 12.13
CA LYS A 502 -14.34 18.23 12.56
C LYS A 502 -13.98 16.97 13.34
N GLN A 503 -13.06 16.18 12.82
CA GLN A 503 -12.59 14.95 13.45
C GLN A 503 -11.84 15.24 14.75
N THR A 504 -10.95 16.24 14.74
CA THR A 504 -10.21 16.63 15.95
C THR A 504 -11.14 17.17 17.02
N GLN A 505 -12.19 17.92 16.65
CA GLN A 505 -13.19 18.38 17.61
C GLN A 505 -13.93 17.22 18.27
N MET A 506 -14.40 16.26 17.48
CA MET A 506 -15.13 15.07 17.96
C MET A 506 -14.24 14.19 18.86
N LEU A 507 -12.96 14.09 18.55
CA LEU A 507 -11.98 13.29 19.29
C LEU A 507 -11.30 14.03 20.45
N TRP A 508 -11.57 15.31 20.65
CA TRP A 508 -10.86 16.13 21.62
C TRP A 508 -11.00 15.56 23.04
N LYS A 509 -9.88 15.12 23.64
CA LYS A 509 -9.85 14.47 24.96
C LYS A 509 -10.38 15.37 26.08
N GLY A 510 -10.13 16.67 25.98
CA GLY A 510 -10.61 17.67 26.93
C GLY A 510 -12.12 17.84 26.93
N SER A 511 -12.79 17.64 25.79
CA SER A 511 -14.24 17.79 25.67
C SER A 511 -14.94 16.60 26.35
N LYS A 512 -15.93 16.91 27.18
CA LYS A 512 -16.64 15.95 28.06
C LYS A 512 -18.13 15.89 27.75
N LEU A 513 -18.74 17.04 27.47
CA LEU A 513 -20.16 17.15 27.19
C LEU A 513 -20.36 17.45 25.71
N VAL A 514 -21.48 16.96 25.19
CA VAL A 514 -21.92 17.23 23.83
C VAL A 514 -23.41 17.52 23.82
N GLY A 515 -23.83 18.41 22.93
CA GLY A 515 -25.20 18.47 22.47
C GLY A 515 -25.24 18.32 20.97
N LEU A 516 -26.32 17.73 20.45
CA LEU A 516 -26.54 17.57 19.04
C LEU A 516 -28.02 17.64 18.68
N ASP A 517 -28.30 18.19 17.50
CA ASP A 517 -29.61 18.02 16.89
C ASP A 517 -29.51 17.82 15.38
N ALA A 518 -30.60 17.38 14.76
CA ALA A 518 -30.73 17.13 13.35
C ALA A 518 -32.02 17.76 12.79
N PHE A 519 -31.92 18.38 11.61
CA PHE A 519 -33.06 18.99 10.92
C PHE A 519 -33.03 18.65 9.43
N LEU A 520 -34.20 18.32 8.87
CA LEU A 520 -34.35 18.04 7.44
C LEU A 520 -34.80 19.31 6.70
N ARG A 521 -34.03 19.75 5.70
CA ARG A 521 -34.45 20.78 4.74
C ARG A 521 -34.33 20.24 3.33
N GLY A 522 -35.45 20.09 2.63
CA GLY A 522 -35.50 19.37 1.35
C GLY A 522 -35.00 17.94 1.53
N ASP A 523 -33.98 17.54 0.77
CA ASP A 523 -33.36 16.22 0.84
C ASP A 523 -32.09 16.16 1.69
N ILE A 524 -31.73 17.25 2.37
CA ILE A 524 -30.50 17.36 3.14
C ILE A 524 -30.84 17.33 4.63
N VAL A 525 -30.20 16.40 5.33
CA VAL A 525 -30.22 16.36 6.79
C VAL A 525 -29.03 17.18 7.29
N HIS A 526 -29.33 18.22 8.04
CA HIS A 526 -28.38 19.14 8.67
C HIS A 526 -28.18 18.70 10.13
N ILE A 527 -26.94 18.50 10.55
CA ILE A 527 -26.60 18.10 11.91
C ILE A 527 -25.61 19.10 12.48
N PHE A 528 -25.83 19.47 13.73
CA PHE A 528 -24.94 20.36 14.47
C PHE A 528 -24.57 19.72 15.79
N PHE A 529 -23.29 19.74 16.12
CA PHE A 529 -22.74 19.29 17.40
C PHE A 529 -22.16 20.50 18.14
N ILE A 530 -22.37 20.56 19.44
CA ILE A 530 -21.77 21.52 20.36
C ILE A 530 -20.98 20.75 21.40
N PHE A 531 -19.74 21.13 21.65
CA PHE A 531 -18.84 20.45 22.57
C PHE A 531 -18.44 21.37 23.71
N TYR A 532 -18.39 20.83 24.92
CA TYR A 532 -17.87 21.53 26.09
C TYR A 532 -16.89 20.65 26.88
N PRO A 533 -15.71 21.17 27.25
CA PRO A 533 -15.09 22.42 26.79
C PRO A 533 -14.82 22.48 25.27
N LYS A 534 -14.49 23.68 24.76
CA LYS A 534 -14.42 24.01 23.32
C LYS A 534 -13.59 23.07 22.45
N GLY A 535 -12.45 22.62 22.92
CA GLY A 535 -11.52 21.84 22.09
C GLY A 535 -10.97 22.58 20.89
N ASN A 536 -10.17 21.88 20.07
CA ASN A 536 -9.41 22.46 18.94
C ASN A 536 -8.55 23.69 19.32
N THR A 537 -8.11 23.78 20.58
CA THR A 537 -7.23 24.85 21.05
C THR A 537 -5.86 24.71 20.38
N ASP A 538 -5.39 25.78 19.75
CA ASP A 538 -4.07 25.80 19.13
C ASP A 538 -2.96 25.56 20.17
N GLY A 539 -1.93 24.82 19.81
CA GLY A 539 -0.88 24.39 20.75
C GLY A 539 -1.25 23.21 21.66
N GLU A 540 -2.47 22.67 21.58
CA GLU A 540 -2.94 21.61 22.48
C GLU A 540 -3.31 20.28 21.80
N TYR A 541 -3.08 20.14 20.50
CA TYR A 541 -3.51 18.97 19.73
C TYR A 541 -2.79 17.69 20.17
N ARG A 542 -1.48 17.74 20.43
CA ARG A 542 -0.71 16.55 20.80
C ARG A 542 -1.22 15.86 22.07
N LYS A 543 -1.67 16.66 23.06
CA LYS A 543 -2.22 16.14 24.32
C LYS A 543 -3.69 15.73 24.22
N ASN A 544 -4.45 16.34 23.31
CA ASN A 544 -5.89 16.14 23.20
C ASN A 544 -6.32 15.17 22.11
N ILE A 545 -5.48 14.91 21.11
CA ILE A 545 -5.69 13.94 20.03
C ILE A 545 -4.62 12.86 20.17
N PRO A 546 -4.71 12.00 21.22
CA PRO A 546 -3.77 10.91 21.35
C PRO A 546 -3.88 9.98 20.14
N ARG A 547 -2.81 9.25 19.84
CA ARG A 547 -2.84 8.19 18.82
C ARG A 547 -3.85 7.10 19.16
N ILE A 548 -4.19 6.25 18.19
CA ILE A 548 -4.96 5.04 18.47
C ILE A 548 -4.17 4.19 19.47
N SER A 549 -4.84 3.68 20.50
CA SER A 549 -4.18 2.96 21.58
C SER A 549 -3.44 1.72 21.09
N ASP A 550 -2.28 1.42 21.69
CA ASP A 550 -1.44 0.29 21.30
C ASP A 550 -2.17 -1.05 21.42
N ARG A 551 -3.06 -1.17 22.41
CA ARG A 551 -3.91 -2.34 22.61
C ARG A 551 -4.81 -2.60 21.39
N VAL A 552 -5.41 -1.55 20.82
CA VAL A 552 -6.25 -1.66 19.62
C VAL A 552 -5.39 -2.06 18.43
N ILE A 553 -4.25 -1.41 18.22
CA ILE A 553 -3.33 -1.72 17.12
C ILE A 553 -2.85 -3.17 17.19
N GLN A 554 -2.46 -3.63 18.38
CA GLN A 554 -2.03 -5.01 18.60
C GLN A 554 -3.15 -5.99 18.27
N MET A 555 -4.38 -5.75 18.74
CA MET A 555 -5.54 -6.58 18.41
C MET A 555 -5.72 -6.73 16.89
N TYR A 556 -5.70 -5.62 16.14
CA TYR A 556 -5.89 -5.67 14.68
C TYR A 556 -4.70 -6.26 13.90
N ASN A 557 -3.50 -6.29 14.48
CA ASN A 557 -2.37 -7.02 13.92
C ASN A 557 -2.50 -8.53 14.18
N SER A 558 -2.86 -8.94 15.40
CA SER A 558 -3.09 -10.35 15.77
C SER A 558 -4.17 -11.00 14.91
N PHE A 559 -5.30 -10.31 14.69
CA PHE A 559 -6.45 -10.86 13.99
C PHE A 559 -6.46 -10.53 12.49
N LYS A 560 -5.32 -10.14 11.89
CA LYS A 560 -5.24 -9.75 10.48
C LYS A 560 -5.80 -10.81 9.51
N ARG A 561 -5.76 -12.10 9.87
CA ARG A 561 -6.29 -13.22 9.07
C ARG A 561 -7.79 -13.47 9.24
N HIS A 562 -8.42 -12.97 10.31
CA HIS A 562 -9.84 -13.22 10.63
C HIS A 562 -10.73 -11.98 10.47
N LEU A 563 -10.16 -10.85 10.05
CA LEU A 563 -10.86 -9.55 9.97
C LEU A 563 -11.13 -9.06 8.54
N ASN A 564 -10.88 -9.88 7.52
CA ASN A 564 -11.24 -9.57 6.14
C ASN A 564 -12.64 -10.06 5.80
#